data_AF-A0A3L7SRU2-F1
#
_entry.id   AF-A0A3L7SRU2-F1
#
_cell.length_a   1.000
_cell.length_b   1.000
_cell.length_c   1.000
_cell.angle_alpha   90.00
_cell.angle_beta   90.00
_cell.angle_gamma   90.00
#
_symmetry.space_group_name_H-M   'P 1'
#
loop_
_entity.id
_entity.type
_entity.pdbx_description
1 polymer ?
#
loop_
_entity_poly.entity_id
_entity_poly.type
_entity_poly.pdbx_seq_one_letter_code
_entity_poly.pdbx_strand_id
1 'polypeptide(L)'
;MIITWMLLLSLIGQTEAKAVKPAKPDPSVEFFASKNVLRISIEIEPKEIQALKMADRTYVPCTVKVDGGLTYTKVGIHLKGAAGSYRALEDRPALSLNFDKFVDGQKFYGLDKLHLNNSV
;
A
#
# COMPACT_ATOMS: atom_id res chain seq x y z
N MET A 1 56.19 -39.75 -24.99
CA MET A 1 55.19 -38.71 -25.31
C MET A 1 54.17 -38.72 -24.19
N ILE A 2 54.16 -37.66 -23.39
CA ILE A 2 53.55 -37.61 -22.06
C ILE A 2 52.09 -37.15 -22.20
N ILE A 3 51.14 -37.89 -21.66
CA ILE A 3 49.75 -37.41 -21.52
C ILE A 3 49.39 -37.43 -20.05
N THR A 4 49.27 -36.20 -19.56
CA THR A 4 49.05 -35.71 -18.20
C THR A 4 47.70 -36.14 -17.63
N TRP A 5 47.67 -36.53 -16.36
CA TRP A 5 46.45 -36.70 -15.57
C TRP A 5 45.86 -35.33 -15.24
N MET A 6 44.58 -35.10 -15.55
CA MET A 6 43.84 -33.93 -15.07
C MET A 6 43.16 -34.27 -13.73
N LEU A 7 43.69 -33.73 -12.64
CA LEU A 7 42.99 -33.59 -11.37
C LEU A 7 41.84 -32.58 -11.55
N LEU A 8 40.60 -33.00 -11.31
CA LEU A 8 39.50 -32.07 -11.04
C LEU A 8 39.66 -31.51 -9.62
N LEU A 9 40.05 -30.24 -9.51
CA LEU A 9 39.83 -29.47 -8.29
C LEU A 9 38.35 -29.09 -8.22
N SER A 10 37.64 -29.65 -7.25
CA SER A 10 36.34 -29.15 -6.81
C SER A 10 36.53 -27.78 -6.17
N LEU A 11 36.04 -26.72 -6.82
CA LEU A 11 35.82 -25.43 -6.17
C LEU A 11 34.64 -25.58 -5.22
N ILE A 12 34.92 -25.64 -3.93
CA ILE A 12 33.92 -25.39 -2.88
C ILE A 12 33.59 -23.90 -2.96
N GLY A 13 32.46 -23.56 -3.57
CA GLY A 13 31.93 -22.20 -3.53
C GLY A 13 31.59 -21.84 -2.10
N GLN A 14 32.31 -20.87 -1.52
CA GLN A 14 31.89 -20.23 -0.28
C GLN A 14 30.69 -19.33 -0.60
N THR A 15 29.51 -19.72 -0.14
CA THR A 15 28.37 -18.81 -0.02
C THR A 15 28.65 -17.87 1.14
N GLU A 16 29.12 -16.66 0.84
CA GLU A 16 29.05 -15.56 1.80
C GLU A 16 27.59 -15.28 2.12
N ALA A 17 27.16 -15.66 3.33
CA ALA A 17 25.88 -15.27 3.86
C ALA A 17 25.89 -13.74 4.04
N LYS A 18 25.24 -13.02 3.12
CA LYS A 18 24.96 -11.59 3.27
C LYS A 18 24.26 -11.39 4.61
N ALA A 19 24.94 -10.71 5.55
CA ALA A 19 24.36 -10.36 6.83
C ALA A 19 23.07 -9.55 6.60
N VAL A 20 21.93 -10.14 6.96
CA VAL A 20 20.64 -9.46 6.94
C VAL A 20 20.69 -8.39 8.02
N LYS A 21 20.77 -7.12 7.61
CA LYS A 21 20.64 -6.01 8.55
C LYS A 21 19.31 -6.18 9.30
N PRO A 22 19.29 -6.03 10.63
CA PRO A 22 18.05 -6.15 11.38
C PRO A 22 17.06 -5.13 10.82
N ALA A 23 15.92 -5.64 10.32
CA ALA A 23 14.86 -4.79 9.82
C ALA A 23 14.38 -3.90 10.97
N LYS A 24 14.20 -2.60 10.70
CA LYS A 24 13.51 -1.72 11.64
C LYS A 24 12.12 -2.30 11.91
N PRO A 25 11.58 -2.17 13.14
CA PRO A 25 10.22 -2.56 13.43
C PRO A 25 9.28 -1.91 12.41
N ASP A 26 8.50 -2.71 11.70
CA ASP A 26 7.51 -2.24 10.74
C ASP A 26 6.21 -1.93 11.48
N PRO A 27 5.80 -0.65 11.60
CA PRO A 27 4.60 -0.27 12.35
C PRO A 27 3.31 -0.88 11.77
N SER A 28 3.32 -1.29 10.50
CA SER A 28 2.17 -1.92 9.88
C SER A 28 1.87 -3.31 10.45
N VAL A 29 2.88 -4.00 10.99
CA VAL A 29 2.71 -5.32 11.63
C VAL A 29 1.82 -5.20 12.86
N GLU A 30 2.05 -4.20 13.71
CA GLU A 30 1.22 -3.96 14.89
C GLU A 30 -0.20 -3.57 14.49
N PHE A 31 -0.34 -2.77 13.43
CA PHE A 31 -1.63 -2.37 12.89
C PHE A 31 -2.47 -3.58 12.45
N PHE A 32 -1.90 -4.50 11.68
CA PHE A 32 -2.62 -5.69 11.22
C PHE A 32 -2.75 -6.79 12.28
N ALA A 33 -1.89 -6.80 13.31
CA ALA A 33 -2.00 -7.71 14.45
C ALA A 33 -3.13 -7.31 15.42
N SER A 34 -3.58 -6.05 15.38
CA SER A 34 -4.69 -5.55 16.17
C SER A 34 -5.99 -6.30 15.83
N LYS A 35 -6.74 -6.69 16.87
CA LYS A 35 -8.08 -7.28 16.72
C LYS A 35 -9.18 -6.22 16.59
N ASN A 36 -8.82 -4.94 16.63
CA ASN A 36 -9.78 -3.85 16.57
C ASN A 36 -10.15 -3.57 15.11
N VAL A 37 -11.45 -3.57 14.83
CA VAL A 37 -11.96 -3.07 13.55
C VAL A 37 -11.91 -1.55 13.60
N LEU A 38 -11.06 -0.94 12.77
CA LEU A 38 -11.00 0.51 12.62
C LEU A 38 -12.26 1.06 11.95
N ARG A 39 -12.87 2.09 12.54
CA ARG A 39 -13.76 2.98 11.80
C ARG A 39 -12.93 4.07 11.12
N ILE A 40 -13.17 4.22 9.83
CA ILE A 40 -12.56 5.26 8.99
C ILE A 40 -13.69 6.09 8.39
N SER A 41 -13.65 7.40 8.60
CA SER A 41 -14.50 8.37 7.91
C SER A 41 -13.68 9.03 6.82
N ILE A 42 -14.25 9.14 5.62
CA ILE A 42 -13.61 9.77 4.47
C ILE A 42 -14.49 10.94 4.03
N GLU A 43 -13.92 12.14 4.08
CA GLU A 43 -14.58 13.37 3.68
C GLU A 43 -13.96 13.86 2.37
N ILE A 44 -14.79 14.01 1.34
CA ILE A 44 -14.38 14.43 0.00
C ILE A 44 -15.16 15.69 -0.34
N GLU A 45 -14.49 16.74 -0.80
CA GLU A 45 -15.17 17.97 -1.19
C GLU A 45 -16.05 17.75 -2.43
N PRO A 46 -17.19 18.46 -2.57
CA PRO A 46 -18.10 18.28 -3.71
C PRO A 46 -17.42 18.41 -5.08
N LYS A 47 -16.43 19.31 -5.22
CA LYS A 47 -15.66 19.47 -6.47
C LYS A 47 -14.86 18.21 -6.82
N GLU A 48 -14.32 17.53 -5.81
CA GLU A 48 -13.49 16.34 -5.97
C GLU A 48 -14.35 15.10 -6.20
N ILE A 49 -15.56 15.06 -5.64
CA ILE A 49 -16.59 14.07 -6.01
C ILE A 49 -16.89 14.16 -7.51
N GLN A 50 -17.08 15.36 -8.06
CA GLN A 50 -17.32 15.54 -9.49
C GLN A 50 -16.10 15.11 -10.32
N ALA A 51 -14.89 15.42 -9.86
CA ALA A 51 -13.66 14.97 -10.52
C ALA A 51 -13.54 13.43 -10.56
N LEU A 52 -13.87 12.74 -9.45
CA LEU A 52 -13.92 11.27 -9.41
C LEU A 52 -14.94 10.66 -10.36
N LYS A 53 -16.08 11.31 -10.57
CA LYS A 53 -17.09 10.83 -11.53
C LYS A 53 -16.60 10.94 -12.97
N MET A 54 -15.78 11.94 -13.29
CA MET A 54 -15.23 12.14 -14.62
C MET A 54 -14.00 11.27 -14.89
N ALA A 55 -13.15 11.06 -13.88
CA ALA A 55 -11.91 10.31 -13.99
C ALA A 55 -11.67 9.46 -12.73
N ASP A 56 -12.36 8.31 -12.68
CA ASP A 56 -12.45 7.40 -11.53
C ASP A 56 -11.12 6.84 -11.01
N ARG A 57 -10.06 6.84 -11.83
CA ARG A 57 -8.70 6.39 -11.49
C ARG A 57 -7.71 7.52 -11.22
N THR A 58 -8.14 8.77 -11.32
CA THR A 58 -7.28 9.92 -11.00
C THR A 58 -7.39 10.22 -9.51
N TYR A 59 -6.24 10.40 -8.86
CA TYR A 59 -6.21 10.79 -7.45
C TYR A 59 -6.79 12.19 -7.25
N VAL A 60 -7.75 12.30 -6.35
CA VAL A 60 -8.25 13.58 -5.82
C VAL A 60 -7.95 13.67 -4.31
N PRO A 61 -7.83 14.86 -3.71
CA PRO A 61 -7.62 15.00 -2.27
C PRO A 61 -8.89 14.69 -1.46
N CYS A 62 -8.70 14.03 -0.31
CA CYS A 62 -9.72 13.85 0.73
C CYS A 62 -9.13 14.02 2.13
N THR A 63 -10.02 14.06 3.13
CA THR A 63 -9.66 13.98 4.54
C THR A 63 -10.07 12.62 5.09
N VAL A 64 -9.15 11.93 5.75
CA VAL A 64 -9.37 10.63 6.40
C VAL A 64 -9.32 10.82 7.91
N LYS A 65 -10.39 10.45 8.60
CA LYS A 65 -10.49 10.46 10.07
C LYS A 65 -10.62 9.04 10.58
N VAL A 66 -9.89 8.74 11.64
CA VAL A 66 -9.79 7.40 12.21
C VAL A 66 -10.18 7.44 13.68
N ASP A 67 -10.72 6.34 14.19
CA ASP A 67 -10.92 6.17 15.63
C ASP A 67 -9.62 6.49 16.41
N GLY A 68 -9.78 7.13 17.58
CA GLY A 68 -8.65 7.65 18.35
C GLY A 68 -8.22 9.08 17.99
N GLY A 69 -8.96 9.75 17.09
CA GLY A 69 -8.81 11.19 16.82
C GLY A 69 -7.76 11.56 15.77
N LEU A 70 -7.16 10.57 15.11
CA LEU A 70 -6.19 10.80 14.04
C LEU A 70 -6.91 11.35 12.80
N THR A 71 -6.38 12.45 12.26
CA THR A 71 -6.91 13.09 11.05
C THR A 71 -5.77 13.29 10.05
N TYR A 72 -5.96 12.78 8.84
CA TYR A 72 -5.05 12.94 7.71
C TYR A 72 -5.72 13.82 6.66
N THR A 73 -5.10 14.95 6.35
CA THR A 73 -5.59 15.85 5.30
C THR A 73 -4.81 15.63 4.01
N LYS A 74 -5.47 15.91 2.88
CA LYS A 74 -4.90 15.76 1.53
C LYS A 74 -4.39 14.34 1.26
N VAL A 75 -5.14 13.34 1.70
CA VAL A 75 -4.92 11.95 1.29
C VAL A 75 -5.43 11.80 -0.14
N GLY A 76 -4.66 11.15 -1.01
CA GLY A 76 -5.13 10.84 -2.35
C GLY A 76 -6.16 9.70 -2.33
N ILE A 77 -7.32 9.90 -2.96
CA ILE A 77 -8.34 8.87 -3.15
C ILE A 77 -8.67 8.69 -4.64
N HIS A 78 -8.91 7.44 -5.05
CA HIS A 78 -9.56 7.10 -6.32
C HIS A 78 -10.33 5.77 -6.22
N LEU A 79 -11.22 5.51 -7.18
CA LEU A 79 -11.96 4.26 -7.28
C LEU A 79 -11.06 3.14 -7.81
N LYS A 80 -11.32 1.93 -7.35
CA LYS A 80 -10.67 0.69 -7.79
C LYS A 80 -11.73 -0.26 -8.35
N GLY A 81 -11.30 -1.12 -9.27
CA GLY A 81 -12.13 -2.19 -9.82
C GLY A 81 -11.83 -2.39 -11.30
N ALA A 82 -12.22 -3.55 -11.81
CA ALA A 82 -12.18 -3.87 -13.23
C ALA A 82 -13.56 -4.40 -13.66
N ALA A 83 -13.66 -4.93 -14.88
CA ALA A 83 -14.85 -5.65 -15.31
C ALA A 83 -15.25 -6.69 -14.24
N GLY A 84 -16.51 -6.63 -13.77
CA GLY A 84 -17.06 -7.50 -12.73
C GLY A 84 -16.99 -6.94 -11.30
N SER A 85 -15.92 -6.23 -10.92
CA SER A 85 -15.73 -5.74 -9.53
C SER A 85 -15.91 -4.23 -9.36
N TYR A 86 -15.90 -3.47 -10.45
CA TYR A 86 -16.11 -2.02 -10.41
C TYR A 86 -17.52 -1.69 -9.92
N ARG A 87 -17.61 -0.68 -9.05
CA ARG A 87 -18.86 -0.04 -8.64
C ARG A 87 -18.64 1.47 -8.68
N ALA A 88 -19.68 2.21 -9.08
CA ALA A 88 -19.67 3.67 -9.09
C ALA A 88 -19.65 4.22 -7.65
N LEU A 89 -19.39 5.52 -7.52
CA LEU A 89 -19.23 6.20 -6.24
C LEU A 89 -20.51 6.18 -5.39
N GLU A 90 -21.68 6.15 -6.04
CA GLU A 90 -23.01 6.13 -5.43
C GLU A 90 -23.44 4.76 -4.87
N ASP A 91 -22.68 3.71 -5.16
CA ASP A 91 -22.94 2.36 -4.64
C ASP A 91 -21.96 2.05 -3.48
N ARG A 92 -21.18 0.98 -3.60
CA ARG A 92 -20.16 0.58 -2.63
C ARG A 92 -18.85 0.34 -3.37
N PRO A 93 -18.13 1.40 -3.80
CA PRO A 93 -16.89 1.27 -4.55
C PRO A 93 -15.79 0.64 -3.69
N ALA A 94 -14.89 -0.09 -4.35
CA ALA A 94 -13.56 -0.30 -3.79
C ALA A 94 -12.75 0.99 -3.97
N LEU A 95 -11.91 1.33 -2.99
CA LEU A 95 -11.16 2.58 -2.96
C LEU A 95 -9.67 2.32 -2.75
N SER A 96 -8.84 3.22 -3.24
CA SER A 96 -7.42 3.29 -2.89
C SER A 96 -7.12 4.62 -2.26
N LEU A 97 -6.53 4.58 -1.07
CA LEU A 97 -6.02 5.73 -0.34
C LEU A 97 -4.50 5.78 -0.47
N ASN A 98 -3.94 6.95 -0.75
CA ASN A 98 -2.52 7.20 -0.75
C ASN A 98 -2.18 8.43 0.10
N PHE A 99 -1.60 8.19 1.28
CA PHE A 99 -1.34 9.20 2.29
C PHE A 99 -0.19 10.13 1.87
N ASP A 100 0.81 9.62 1.16
CA ASP A 100 1.93 10.43 0.70
C ASP A 100 1.67 11.17 -0.63
N LYS A 101 0.46 11.06 -1.20
CA LYS A 101 0.19 11.52 -2.58
C LYS A 101 0.35 13.03 -2.75
N PHE A 102 -0.06 13.79 -1.75
CA PHE A 102 -0.07 15.26 -1.76
C PHE A 102 0.66 15.85 -0.55
N VAL A 103 1.11 15.01 0.39
CA VAL A 103 1.88 15.39 1.58
C VAL A 103 3.02 14.37 1.74
N ASP A 104 4.20 14.73 1.25
CA ASP A 104 5.36 13.84 1.27
C ASP A 104 5.65 13.30 2.68
N GLY A 105 5.80 11.99 2.79
CA GLY A 105 6.13 11.31 4.04
C GLY A 105 4.97 11.11 5.02
N GLN A 106 3.74 11.54 4.69
CA GLN A 106 2.56 11.20 5.50
C GLN A 106 2.29 9.69 5.41
N LYS A 107 2.25 9.00 6.56
CA LYS A 107 2.01 7.55 6.66
C LYS A 107 0.80 7.23 7.50
N PHE A 108 0.09 6.18 7.14
CA PHE A 108 -0.97 5.55 7.92
C PHE A 108 -0.44 4.28 8.58
N TYR A 109 -0.14 4.32 9.88
CA TYR A 109 0.49 3.20 10.59
C TYR A 109 1.70 2.59 9.85
N GLY A 110 2.57 3.44 9.31
CA GLY A 110 3.74 3.04 8.52
C GLY A 110 3.46 2.78 7.04
N LEU A 111 2.20 2.73 6.61
CA LEU A 111 1.80 2.49 5.22
C LEU A 111 1.69 3.79 4.43
N ASP A 112 2.13 3.77 3.17
CA ASP A 112 1.83 4.83 2.19
C ASP A 112 0.41 4.72 1.66
N LYS A 113 -0.03 3.48 1.40
CA LYS A 113 -1.29 3.20 0.73
C LYS A 113 -2.12 2.20 1.49
N LEU A 114 -3.43 2.43 1.45
CA LEU A 114 -4.44 1.52 1.98
C LEU A 114 -5.50 1.25 0.90
N HIS A 115 -5.71 -0.02 0.57
CA HIS A 115 -6.75 -0.43 -0.36
C HIS A 115 -7.98 -0.94 0.41
N LEU A 116 -9.12 -0.32 0.18
CA LEU A 116 -10.40 -0.67 0.78
C LEU A 116 -11.21 -1.46 -0.25
N ASN A 117 -11.24 -2.79 -0.10
CA ASN A 117 -12.03 -3.65 -0.97
C ASN A 117 -13.49 -3.74 -0.48
N ASN A 118 -14.41 -3.84 -1.43
CA ASN A 118 -15.85 -3.96 -1.21
C ASN A 118 -16.36 -5.42 -1.23
N SER A 119 -15.49 -6.39 -1.52
CA SER A 119 -15.77 -7.84 -1.55
C SER A 119 -16.95 -8.23 -2.45
N VAL A 120 -16.92 -7.75 -3.71
CA VAL A 120 -17.92 -8.03 -4.75
C VAL A 120 -17.35 -8.76 -5.96
#